data_AF-A0A955CRQ8-F1
#
_entry.id   AF-A0A955CRQ8-F1
#
_cell.length_a   1.000
_cell.length_b   1.000
_cell.length_c   1.000
_cell.angle_alpha   90.00
_cell.angle_beta   90.00
_cell.angle_gamma   90.00
#
_symmetry.space_group_name_H-M   'P 1'
#
loop_
_entity.id
_entity.type
_entity.pdbx_description
1 polymer ?
#
loop_
_entity_poly.entity_id
_entity_poly.type
_entity_poly.pdbx_seq_one_letter_code
_entity_poly.pdbx_strand_id
1 'polypeptide(L)'
;MQLRYEQITREMLTLHGVRVRKWRSSMSGVAWQVTYRDGTVSRLIESPKPKGPMSAAIFLHEIGHHAIGFGTYKPRCLEEYYAWKFSVDTMHELGLNVTDRVLERMHDSLHYAIEKAARRGLKRLPSELLPYVEPRRRAS
;
A
#
# COMPACT_ATOMS: atom_id res chain seq x y z
N MET A 1 -16.41 4.57 -15.14
CA MET A 1 -15.48 4.27 -14.02
C MET A 1 -14.22 3.51 -14.46
N GLN A 2 -14.32 2.45 -15.26
CA GLN A 2 -13.14 1.63 -15.62
C GLN A 2 -12.04 2.42 -16.35
N LEU A 3 -12.40 3.32 -17.28
CA LEU A 3 -11.46 4.22 -17.96
C LEU A 3 -10.66 5.10 -16.98
N ARG A 4 -11.31 5.58 -15.91
CA ARG A 4 -10.65 6.40 -14.86
C ARG A 4 -9.59 5.60 -14.11
N TYR A 5 -9.89 4.36 -13.72
CA TYR A 5 -8.91 3.50 -13.05
C TYR A 5 -7.74 3.12 -13.96
N GLU A 6 -7.99 2.87 -15.25
CA GLU A 6 -6.92 2.58 -16.20
C GLU A 6 -6.02 3.78 -16.46
N GLN A 7 -6.59 4.99 -16.54
CA GLN A 7 -5.82 6.22 -16.67
C GLN A 7 -4.93 6.44 -15.45
N ILE A 8 -5.51 6.41 -14.23
CA ILE A 8 -4.77 6.56 -12.97
C ILE A 8 -3.66 5.51 -12.84
N THR A 9 -3.93 4.26 -13.25
CA THR A 9 -2.91 3.20 -13.24
C THR A 9 -1.71 3.60 -14.08
N ARG A 10 -1.92 4.10 -15.31
CA ARG A 10 -0.82 4.52 -16.21
C ARG A 10 -0.08 5.74 -15.66
N GLU A 11 -0.82 6.72 -15.16
CA GLU A 11 -0.25 7.95 -14.58
C GLU A 11 0.64 7.64 -13.38
N MET A 12 0.17 6.84 -12.43
CA MET A 12 0.94 6.48 -11.23
C MET A 12 2.17 5.63 -11.54
N LEU A 13 2.05 4.67 -12.47
CA LEU A 13 3.22 3.90 -12.92
C LEU A 13 4.28 4.80 -13.56
N THR A 14 3.85 5.76 -14.38
CA THR A 14 4.75 6.70 -15.05
C THR A 14 5.39 7.66 -14.05
N LEU A 15 4.59 8.28 -13.18
CA LEU A 15 5.02 9.27 -12.20
C LEU A 15 6.10 8.71 -11.26
N HIS A 16 5.95 7.46 -10.82
CA HIS A 16 6.89 6.83 -9.89
C HIS A 16 7.96 5.95 -10.57
N GLY A 17 7.92 5.83 -11.89
CA GLY A 17 8.82 4.98 -12.67
C GLY A 17 8.72 3.50 -12.28
N VAL A 18 7.51 3.03 -11.99
CA VAL A 18 7.22 1.66 -11.53
C VAL A 18 6.74 0.80 -12.69
N ARG A 19 7.21 -0.45 -12.75
CA ARG A 19 6.74 -1.43 -13.73
C ARG A 19 5.98 -2.55 -13.04
N VAL A 20 4.87 -2.96 -13.65
CA VAL A 20 4.09 -4.11 -13.19
C VAL A 20 4.71 -5.38 -13.73
N ARG A 21 5.13 -6.28 -12.83
CA ARG A 21 5.63 -7.61 -13.19
C ARG A 21 4.49 -8.61 -13.38
N LYS A 22 3.42 -8.49 -12.59
CA LYS A 22 2.24 -9.37 -12.66
C LYS A 22 0.99 -8.69 -12.10
N TRP A 23 -0.11 -8.77 -12.84
CA TRP A 23 -1.44 -8.49 -12.30
C TRP A 23 -1.95 -9.73 -11.55
N ARG A 24 -2.22 -9.59 -10.26
CA ARG A 24 -2.71 -10.68 -9.38
C ARG A 24 -4.22 -10.83 -9.48
N SER A 25 -4.70 -12.07 -9.35
CA SER A 25 -6.12 -12.36 -9.16
C SER A 25 -6.55 -12.16 -7.70
N SER A 26 -5.62 -12.29 -6.75
CA SER A 26 -5.84 -12.04 -5.33
C SER A 26 -5.85 -10.55 -4.98
N MET A 27 -6.53 -10.18 -3.89
CA MET A 27 -6.52 -8.83 -3.32
C MET A 27 -5.31 -8.61 -2.41
N SER A 28 -4.11 -8.80 -2.97
CA SER A 28 -2.83 -8.56 -2.32
C SER A 28 -1.80 -8.10 -3.35
N GLY A 29 -0.82 -7.32 -2.91
CA GLY A 29 0.30 -6.90 -3.73
C GLY A 29 1.64 -7.14 -3.06
N VAL A 30 2.69 -6.79 -3.80
CA VAL A 30 4.07 -6.70 -3.30
C VAL A 30 4.85 -5.73 -4.18
N ALA A 31 5.65 -4.87 -3.54
CA ALA A 31 6.56 -3.95 -4.17
C ALA A 31 8.02 -4.29 -3.82
N TRP A 32 8.93 -4.18 -4.79
CA TRP A 32 10.36 -4.38 -4.56
C TRP A 32 11.20 -3.61 -5.58
N GLN A 33 12.50 -3.50 -5.30
CA GLN A 33 13.47 -2.89 -6.19
C GLN A 33 14.61 -3.87 -6.49
N VAL A 34 15.15 -3.79 -7.72
CA VAL A 34 16.34 -4.51 -8.14
C VAL A 34 17.40 -3.49 -8.53
N THR A 35 18.53 -3.50 -7.84
CA THR A 35 19.69 -2.67 -8.19
C THR A 35 20.66 -3.53 -9.00
N TYR A 36 20.99 -3.10 -10.21
CA TYR A 36 21.92 -3.79 -11.09
C TYR A 36 23.36 -3.32 -10.82
N ARG A 37 24.33 -4.04 -11.38
CA ARG A 37 25.76 -3.74 -11.20
C ARG A 37 26.17 -2.37 -11.76
N ASP A 38 25.46 -1.88 -12.77
CA ASP A 38 25.67 -0.57 -13.38
C ASP A 38 25.03 0.58 -12.57
N GLY A 39 24.45 0.27 -11.41
CA GLY A 39 23.79 1.24 -10.52
C GLY A 39 22.35 1.57 -10.93
N THR A 40 21.84 1.03 -12.04
CA THR A 40 20.44 1.22 -12.42
C THR A 40 19.50 0.50 -11.44
N VAL A 41 18.32 1.08 -11.21
CA VAL A 41 17.32 0.51 -10.30
C VAL A 41 16.01 0.26 -11.05
N SER A 42 15.59 -1.01 -11.08
CA SER A 42 14.24 -1.39 -11.53
C SER A 42 13.28 -1.37 -10.34
N ARG A 43 12.18 -0.62 -10.47
CA ARG A 43 11.08 -0.56 -9.51
C ARG A 43 9.92 -1.43 -9.98
N LEU A 44 9.54 -2.43 -9.18
CA LEU A 44 8.65 -3.50 -9.61
C LEU A 44 7.52 -3.71 -8.61
N ILE A 45 6.32 -3.96 -9.14
CA ILE A 45 5.17 -4.37 -8.33
C ILE A 45 4.47 -5.60 -8.90
N GLU A 46 3.81 -6.34 -8.02
CA GLU A 46 2.66 -7.16 -8.35
C GLU A 46 1.46 -6.63 -7.56
N SER A 47 0.29 -6.58 -8.19
CA SER A 47 -0.93 -6.05 -7.56
C SER A 47 -2.16 -6.55 -8.31
N PRO A 48 -3.37 -6.61 -7.72
CA PRO A 48 -4.60 -6.63 -8.51
C PRO A 48 -4.65 -5.44 -9.48
N LYS A 49 -5.20 -5.65 -10.69
CA LYS A 49 -5.44 -4.56 -11.64
C LYS A 49 -6.57 -3.67 -11.09
N PRO A 50 -6.40 -2.34 -11.01
CA PRO A 50 -7.45 -1.43 -10.57
C PRO A 50 -8.71 -1.54 -11.45
N LYS A 51 -9.80 -2.02 -10.87
CA LYS A 51 -11.14 -2.10 -11.47
C LYS A 51 -12.23 -1.51 -10.57
N GLY A 52 -11.93 -1.31 -9.29
CA GLY A 52 -12.78 -0.68 -8.28
C GLY A 52 -11.97 -0.21 -7.07
N PRO A 53 -12.63 0.40 -6.06
CA PRO A 53 -11.98 1.04 -4.91
C PRO A 53 -10.94 0.16 -4.21
N MET A 54 -11.30 -1.08 -3.88
CA MET A 54 -10.41 -2.02 -3.19
C MET A 54 -9.14 -2.34 -3.99
N SER A 55 -9.29 -2.71 -5.26
CA SER A 55 -8.14 -3.01 -6.12
C SER A 55 -7.26 -1.79 -6.39
N ALA A 56 -7.86 -0.59 -6.41
CA ALA A 56 -7.13 0.66 -6.58
C ALA A 56 -6.34 1.01 -5.31
N ALA A 57 -6.94 0.86 -4.13
CA ALA A 57 -6.27 1.08 -2.85
C ALA A 57 -5.06 0.16 -2.67
N ILE A 58 -5.18 -1.12 -3.01
CA ILE A 58 -4.05 -2.07 -2.93
C ILE A 58 -2.96 -1.68 -3.94
N PHE A 59 -3.32 -1.38 -5.19
CA PHE A 59 -2.36 -0.92 -6.19
C PHE A 59 -1.61 0.34 -5.74
N LEU A 60 -2.34 1.34 -5.25
CA LEU A 60 -1.76 2.60 -4.77
C LEU A 60 -0.93 2.40 -3.51
N HIS A 61 -1.22 1.38 -2.68
CA HIS A 61 -0.37 1.01 -1.55
C HIS A 61 1.00 0.48 -2.02
N GLU A 62 1.03 -0.36 -3.07
CA GLU A 62 2.31 -0.81 -3.66
C GLU A 62 3.08 0.34 -4.31
N ILE A 63 2.39 1.27 -4.97
CA ILE A 63 2.99 2.52 -5.45
C ILE A 63 3.52 3.34 -4.27
N GLY A 64 2.77 3.39 -3.16
CA GLY A 64 3.13 4.09 -1.93
C GLY A 64 4.48 3.64 -1.37
N HIS A 65 4.78 2.34 -1.39
CA HIS A 65 6.11 1.84 -1.01
C HIS A 65 7.24 2.41 -1.87
N HIS A 66 7.02 2.62 -3.17
CA HIS A 66 7.99 3.29 -4.03
C HIS A 66 8.03 4.80 -3.80
N ALA A 67 6.88 5.43 -3.62
CA ALA A 67 6.74 6.88 -3.45
C ALA A 67 7.45 7.38 -2.18
N ILE A 68 7.29 6.66 -1.07
CA ILE A 68 7.92 7.01 0.20
C ILE A 68 9.37 6.52 0.33
N GLY A 69 9.79 5.60 -0.55
CA GLY A 69 11.08 4.93 -0.48
C GLY A 69 11.11 3.77 0.54
N PHE A 70 11.75 2.67 0.15
CA PHE A 70 11.92 1.50 1.03
C PHE A 70 12.95 1.79 2.13
N GLY A 71 12.63 1.39 3.36
CA GLY A 71 13.49 1.58 4.52
C GLY A 71 13.48 2.99 5.11
N THR A 72 12.72 3.92 4.51
CA THR A 72 12.61 5.32 4.96
C THR A 72 11.99 5.39 6.36
N TYR A 73 10.94 4.61 6.61
CA TYR A 73 10.25 4.58 7.89
C TYR A 73 10.55 3.31 8.67
N LYS A 74 10.87 3.47 9.95
CA LYS A 74 11.16 2.36 10.86
C LYS A 74 10.34 2.50 12.13
N PRO A 75 9.79 1.41 12.69
CA PRO A 75 9.84 0.01 12.22
C PRO A 75 9.04 -0.26 10.93
N ARG A 76 9.15 -1.45 10.32
CA ARG A 76 8.44 -1.80 9.06
C ARG A 76 6.92 -1.56 9.13
N CYS A 77 6.27 -1.75 10.27
CA CYS A 77 4.84 -1.45 10.41
C CYS A 77 4.51 0.05 10.25
N LEU A 78 5.45 0.96 10.55
CA LEU A 78 5.29 2.39 10.27
C LEU A 78 5.39 2.68 8.77
N GLU A 79 6.25 1.95 8.07
CA GLU A 79 6.33 2.05 6.61
C GLU A 79 5.04 1.55 5.93
N GLU A 80 4.44 0.47 6.44
CA GLU A 80 3.11 0.02 6.00
C GLU A 80 2.05 1.11 6.22
N TYR A 81 2.10 1.83 7.35
CA TYR A 81 1.21 2.97 7.62
C TYR A 81 1.36 4.07 6.57
N TYR A 82 2.58 4.53 6.30
CA TYR A 82 2.80 5.60 5.33
C TYR A 82 2.47 5.17 3.89
N ALA A 83 2.68 3.90 3.54
CA ALA A 83 2.25 3.37 2.24
C ALA A 83 0.71 3.32 2.11
N TRP A 84 -0.01 2.91 3.16
CA TRP A 84 -1.48 2.98 3.18
C TRP A 84 -2.02 4.40 3.20
N LYS A 85 -1.39 5.30 3.97
CA LYS A 85 -1.73 6.72 4.00
C LYS A 85 -1.60 7.34 2.60
N PHE A 86 -0.46 7.13 1.94
CA PHE A 86 -0.27 7.54 0.55
C PHE A 86 -1.41 7.04 -0.34
N SER A 87 -1.79 5.76 -0.21
CA SER A 87 -2.86 5.17 -1.01
C SER A 87 -4.20 5.87 -0.82
N VAL A 88 -4.65 6.05 0.43
CA VAL A 88 -5.94 6.67 0.73
C VAL A 88 -5.96 8.15 0.38
N ASP A 89 -4.88 8.89 0.70
CA ASP A 89 -4.74 10.30 0.33
C ASP A 89 -4.81 10.48 -1.19
N THR A 90 -4.05 9.66 -1.94
CA THR A 90 -4.05 9.68 -3.41
C THR A 90 -5.44 9.35 -3.97
N MET A 91 -6.18 8.41 -3.36
CA MET A 91 -7.56 8.15 -3.76
C MET A 91 -8.45 9.38 -3.56
N HIS A 92 -8.33 10.10 -2.44
CA HIS A 92 -9.07 11.33 -2.20
C HIS A 92 -8.70 12.44 -3.18
N GLU A 93 -7.39 12.68 -3.39
CA GLU A 93 -6.87 13.70 -4.31
C GLU A 93 -7.32 13.46 -5.75
N LEU A 94 -7.32 12.20 -6.18
CA LEU A 94 -7.78 11.80 -7.51
C LEU A 94 -9.30 11.66 -7.60
N GLY A 95 -10.05 12.01 -6.55
CA GLY A 95 -11.52 11.94 -6.50
C GLY A 95 -12.09 10.53 -6.69
N LEU A 96 -11.35 9.50 -6.27
CA LEU A 96 -11.80 8.12 -6.22
C LEU A 96 -12.63 7.87 -4.95
N ASN A 97 -13.59 6.95 -5.06
CA ASN A 97 -14.40 6.55 -3.91
C ASN A 97 -13.55 5.73 -2.93
N VAL A 98 -13.39 6.22 -1.70
CA VAL A 98 -12.81 5.48 -0.57
C VAL A 98 -13.97 4.93 0.25
N THR A 99 -14.24 3.63 0.10
CA THR A 99 -15.35 2.98 0.81
C THR A 99 -14.93 2.56 2.22
N ASP A 100 -15.91 2.31 3.09
CA ASP A 100 -15.64 1.73 4.42
C ASP A 100 -14.79 0.46 4.32
N ARG A 101 -15.11 -0.41 3.35
CA ARG A 101 -14.33 -1.64 3.10
C ARG A 101 -12.84 -1.38 2.81
N VAL A 102 -12.49 -0.26 2.18
CA VAL A 102 -11.08 0.13 1.97
C VAL A 102 -10.42 0.50 3.29
N LEU A 103 -11.09 1.30 4.11
CA LEU A 103 -10.58 1.71 5.43
C LEU A 103 -10.47 0.51 6.38
N GLU A 104 -11.44 -0.39 6.33
CA GLU A 104 -11.42 -1.67 7.02
C GLU A 104 -10.23 -2.54 6.60
N ARG A 105 -9.94 -2.62 5.30
CA ARG A 105 -8.79 -3.36 4.77
C ARG A 105 -7.47 -2.75 5.23
N MET A 106 -7.36 -1.42 5.21
CA MET A 106 -6.20 -0.71 5.75
C MET A 106 -6.01 -1.05 7.23
N HIS A 107 -7.07 -0.98 8.03
CA HIS A 107 -7.02 -1.32 9.44
C HIS A 107 -6.53 -2.75 9.66
N ASP A 108 -7.12 -3.73 8.98
CA ASP A 108 -6.73 -5.14 9.10
C ASP A 108 -5.26 -5.36 8.72
N SER A 109 -4.79 -4.67 7.68
CA SER A 109 -3.40 -4.73 7.23
C SER A 109 -2.44 -4.15 8.27
N LEU A 110 -2.79 -3.02 8.86
CA LEU A 110 -1.96 -2.35 9.87
C LEU A 110 -1.94 -3.10 11.19
N HIS A 111 -3.09 -3.60 11.63
CA HIS A 111 -3.19 -4.47 12.79
C HIS A 111 -2.29 -5.70 12.63
N TYR A 112 -2.36 -6.40 11.48
CA TYR A 112 -1.47 -7.52 11.19
C TYR A 112 0.02 -7.12 11.17
N ALA A 113 0.36 -5.94 10.62
CA ALA A 113 1.73 -5.45 10.60
C ALA A 113 2.26 -5.17 12.02
N ILE A 114 1.41 -4.64 12.91
CA ILE A 114 1.72 -4.44 14.32
C ILE A 114 1.97 -5.78 15.02
N GLU A 115 1.06 -6.75 14.89
CA GLU A 115 1.24 -8.09 15.47
C GLU A 115 2.52 -8.77 14.98
N LYS A 116 2.81 -8.64 13.69
CA LYS A 116 4.04 -9.16 13.09
C LYS A 116 5.28 -8.47 13.64
N ALA A 117 5.23 -7.16 13.87
CA ALA A 117 6.33 -6.41 14.48
C ALA A 117 6.51 -6.79 15.96
N ALA A 118 5.43 -6.95 16.72
CA ALA A 118 5.45 -7.39 18.11
C ALA A 118 6.11 -8.77 18.24
N ARG A 119 5.72 -9.75 17.41
CA ARG A 119 6.36 -11.08 17.34
C ARG A 119 7.85 -11.03 16.97
N ARG A 120 8.31 -9.94 16.35
CA ARG A 120 9.72 -9.70 16.00
C ARG A 120 10.46 -8.83 17.02
N GLY A 121 9.88 -8.58 18.19
CA GLY A 121 10.53 -7.87 19.30
C GLY A 121 10.39 -6.35 19.25
N LEU A 122 9.31 -5.82 18.66
CA LEU A 122 9.02 -4.39 18.70
C LEU A 122 8.92 -3.90 20.16
N LYS A 123 9.79 -2.96 20.54
CA LYS A 123 9.84 -2.42 21.91
C LYS A 123 8.88 -1.26 22.16
N ARG A 124 8.68 -0.41 21.15
CA ARG A 124 7.84 0.79 21.24
C ARG A 124 7.00 0.92 19.98
N LEU A 125 5.69 1.02 20.16
CA LEU A 125 4.77 1.26 19.06
C LEU A 125 4.80 2.75 18.66
N PRO A 126 4.96 3.07 17.36
CA PRO A 126 4.74 4.42 16.84
C PRO A 126 3.33 4.94 17.13
N SER A 127 3.20 6.23 17.45
CA SER A 127 1.92 6.87 17.81
C SER A 127 0.86 6.76 16.71
N GLU A 128 1.29 6.85 15.46
CA GLU A 128 0.45 6.76 14.26
C GLU A 128 -0.28 5.41 14.17
N LEU A 129 0.27 4.38 14.82
CA LEU A 129 -0.26 3.02 14.81
C LEU A 129 -1.20 2.73 15.98
N LEU A 130 -1.30 3.62 16.98
CA LEU A 130 -2.18 3.44 18.13
C LEU A 130 -3.64 3.12 17.75
N PRO A 131 -4.25 3.75 16.72
CA PRO A 131 -5.63 3.43 16.33
C PRO A 131 -5.84 2.01 15.81
N TYR A 132 -4.78 1.31 15.40
CA TYR A 132 -4.84 0.00 14.74
C TYR A 132 -4.39 -1.15 15.66
N VAL A 133 -4.12 -0.87 16.94
CA VAL A 133 -3.66 -1.87 17.90
C VAL A 133 -4.71 -2.95 18.12
N GLU A 134 -5.97 -2.56 18.29
CA GLU A 134 -7.06 -3.51 18.46
C GLU A 134 -7.59 -3.95 17.10
N PRO A 135 -7.97 -5.24 16.94
CA PRO A 135 -8.65 -5.67 15.74
C PRO A 135 -9.99 -4.94 15.63
N ARG A 136 -10.48 -4.73 14.40
CA ARG A 136 -11.81 -4.14 14.21
C ARG A 136 -12.86 -5.03 14.88
N ARG A 137 -13.78 -4.41 15.61
CA ARG A 137 -15.00 -5.08 16.06
C ARG A 137 -15.85 -5.35 14.83
N ARG A 138 -16.03 -6.62 14.47
CA ARG A 138 -16.97 -6.98 13.42
C ARG A 138 -18.36 -6.63 13.91
N ALA A 139 -19.07 -5.76 13.19
CA ALA A 139 -20.50 -5.63 13.39
C ALA A 139 -21.12 -6.99 13.01
N SER A 140 -21.72 -7.65 14.00
CA SER A 140 -22.52 -8.87 13.86
C SER A 140 -23.78 -8.61 13.06
#